data_AF-A0A368FSI3-F1
#
_entry.id   AF-A0A368FSI3-F1
#
_cell.length_a   1.000
_cell.length_b   1.000
_cell.length_c   1.000
_cell.angle_alpha   90.00
_cell.angle_beta   90.00
_cell.angle_gamma   90.00
#
_symmetry.space_group_name_H-M   'P 1'
#
loop_
_entity.id
_entity.type
_entity.pdbx_description
1 polymer ?
#
loop_
_entity_poly.entity_id
_entity_poly.type
_entity_poly.pdbx_seq_one_letter_code
_entity_poly.pdbx_strand_id
1 'polypeptide(L)'
;MYTSCYPCPMCMGACLWARLDAIYYGATAEQAAAIGFDDKAFHDFLKNPKSDQQRKLEHLPAADYLRPFNMWAKKADKTLY
;
A
#
# COMPACT_ATOMS: atom_id res chain seq x y z
N MET A 1 15.34 0.85 -8.72
CA MET A 1 14.26 0.95 -9.74
C MET A 1 14.15 2.37 -10.22
N TYR A 2 13.88 2.55 -11.51
CA TYR A 2 13.60 3.83 -12.13
C TYR A 2 12.15 3.83 -12.64
N THR A 3 11.41 4.90 -12.37
CA THR A 3 10.02 5.07 -12.78
C THR A 3 9.78 6.47 -13.33
N SER A 4 8.85 6.63 -14.25
CA SER A 4 8.52 7.94 -14.83
C SER A 4 7.81 8.87 -13.85
N CYS A 5 7.11 8.33 -12.84
CA CYS A 5 6.34 9.09 -11.86
C CYS A 5 6.52 8.51 -10.46
N TYR A 6 6.39 9.37 -9.45
CA TYR A 6 6.38 8.99 -8.03
C TYR A 6 5.38 7.83 -7.80
N PRO A 7 5.79 6.74 -7.14
CA PRO A 7 4.91 5.59 -6.97
C PRO A 7 3.64 5.94 -6.18
N CYS A 8 2.48 5.60 -6.72
CA CYS A 8 1.24 5.53 -5.94
C CYS A 8 1.39 4.53 -4.78
N PRO A 9 0.49 4.54 -3.78
CA PRO A 9 0.68 3.69 -2.61
C PRO A 9 0.76 2.19 -2.89
N MET A 10 0.02 1.69 -3.89
CA MET A 10 0.10 0.29 -4.31
C MET A 10 1.50 -0.04 -4.82
N CYS A 11 2.01 0.76 -5.76
CA CYS A 11 3.33 0.56 -6.34
C CYS A 11 4.40 0.68 -5.25
N MET A 12 4.32 1.68 -4.38
CA MET A 12 5.24 1.84 -3.24
C MET A 12 5.26 0.60 -2.35
N GLY A 13 4.08 0.04 -2.02
CA GLY A 13 3.99 -1.21 -1.27
C GLY A 13 4.71 -2.36 -1.97
N ALA A 14 4.51 -2.52 -3.28
CA ALA A 14 5.21 -3.54 -4.07
C ALA A 14 6.74 -3.36 -4.05
N CYS A 15 7.23 -2.12 -4.10
CA CYS A 15 8.66 -1.81 -4.01
C CYS A 15 9.27 -2.29 -2.70
N LEU A 16 8.56 -2.03 -1.58
CA LEU A 16 9.01 -2.38 -0.24
C LEU A 16 9.00 -3.90 -0.02
N TRP A 17 7.95 -4.58 -0.49
CA TRP A 17 7.89 -6.06 -0.46
C TRP A 17 8.95 -6.71 -1.34
N ALA A 18 9.35 -6.07 -2.44
CA ALA A 18 10.41 -6.52 -3.31
C ALA A 18 11.83 -6.20 -2.79
N ARG A 19 11.97 -5.53 -1.63
CA ARG A 19 13.26 -5.18 -1.00
C ARG A 19 14.19 -4.36 -1.92
N LEU A 20 13.63 -3.42 -2.67
CA LEU A 20 14.44 -2.55 -3.54
C LEU A 20 15.23 -1.53 -2.73
N ASP A 21 16.53 -1.41 -2.98
CA ASP A 21 17.41 -0.49 -2.25
C ASP A 21 17.16 0.99 -2.58
N ALA A 22 16.71 1.29 -3.80
CA ALA A 22 16.51 2.66 -4.25
C ALA A 22 15.40 2.76 -5.31
N ILE A 23 14.66 3.88 -5.26
CA ILE A 23 13.65 4.27 -6.25
C ILE A 23 13.98 5.69 -6.72
N TYR A 24 14.17 5.84 -8.03
CA TYR A 24 14.35 7.14 -8.68
C TYR A 24 13.14 7.42 -9.56
N TYR A 25 12.59 8.63 -9.47
CA TYR A 25 11.38 9.00 -10.20
C TYR A 25 11.51 10.36 -10.89
N GLY A 26 10.77 10.54 -11.99
CA GLY A 26 10.72 11.79 -12.75
C GLY A 26 9.65 12.76 -12.23
N ALA A 27 8.38 12.46 -12.52
CA ALA A 27 7.24 13.30 -12.14
C ALA A 27 6.83 13.11 -10.66
N THR A 28 6.29 14.16 -10.04
CA THR A 28 5.79 14.12 -8.66
C THR A 28 4.33 13.67 -8.58
N ALA A 29 3.88 13.28 -7.39
CA ALA A 29 2.47 12.94 -7.15
C ALA A 29 1.52 14.13 -7.41
N GLU A 30 1.97 15.36 -7.15
CA GLU A 30 1.20 16.57 -7.41
C GLU A 30 1.03 16.83 -8.90
N GLN A 31 2.07 16.58 -9.70
CA GLN A 31 2.01 16.70 -11.16
C GLN A 31 1.05 15.67 -11.77
N ALA A 32 1.06 14.44 -11.26
CA ALA A 32 0.09 13.42 -11.65
C ALA A 32 -1.34 13.82 -11.23
N ALA A 33 -1.53 14.32 -10.02
CA ALA A 33 -2.83 14.78 -9.53
C ALA A 33 -3.37 15.98 -10.33
N ALA A 34 -2.50 16.89 -10.76
CA ALA A 34 -2.88 18.06 -11.56
C ALA A 34 -3.50 17.70 -12.92
N ILE A 35 -3.21 16.51 -13.45
CA ILE A 35 -3.77 16.00 -14.71
C ILE A 35 -4.86 14.92 -14.51
N GLY A 36 -5.35 14.76 -13.28
CA GLY A 36 -6.51 13.93 -12.96
C GLY A 36 -6.22 12.50 -12.48
N PHE A 37 -4.98 12.19 -12.09
CA PHE A 37 -4.69 10.91 -11.44
C PHE A 37 -4.99 10.95 -9.93
N ASP A 38 -5.51 9.84 -9.40
CA ASP A 38 -5.93 9.70 -7.99
C ASP A 38 -4.80 9.42 -7.01
N ASP A 39 -3.55 9.33 -7.47
CA ASP A 39 -2.37 8.98 -6.67
C ASP A 39 -2.32 9.75 -5.35
N LYS A 40 -2.53 11.07 -5.42
CA LYS A 40 -2.54 11.94 -4.24
C LYS A 40 -3.71 11.60 -3.29
N ALA A 41 -4.90 11.37 -3.82
CA ALA A 41 -6.07 11.02 -3.01
C ALA A 41 -5.86 9.69 -2.27
N PHE A 42 -5.16 8.73 -2.89
CA PHE A 42 -4.78 7.47 -2.24
C PHE A 42 -3.71 7.68 -1.15
N HIS A 43 -2.71 8.51 -1.40
CA HIS A 43 -1.70 8.88 -0.40
C HIS A 43 -2.34 9.56 0.82
N ASP A 44 -3.27 10.47 0.61
CA ASP A 44 -3.97 11.16 1.70
C ASP A 44 -4.87 10.20 2.49
N PHE A 45 -5.57 9.28 1.81
CA PHE A 45 -6.40 8.26 2.44
C PHE A 45 -5.60 7.34 3.38
N LEU A 46 -4.37 6.96 3.01
CA LEU A 46 -3.53 6.15 3.89
C LEU A 46 -3.02 6.90 5.12
N LYS A 47 -2.84 8.23 5.03
CA LYS A 47 -2.49 9.06 6.19
C LYS A 47 -3.68 9.23 7.13
N ASN A 48 -4.86 9.41 6.55
CA ASN A 48 -6.11 9.57 7.28
C ASN A 48 -7.27 8.98 6.47
N PRO A 49 -7.78 7.79 6.82
CA PRO A 49 -8.90 7.17 6.09
C PRO A 49 -10.17 8.02 6.03
N LYS A 50 -10.31 9.04 6.89
CA LYS A 50 -11.42 10.00 6.86
C LYS A 50 -11.26 11.10 5.79
N SER A 51 -10.09 11.20 5.14
CA SER A 51 -9.85 12.17 4.07
C SER A 51 -10.65 11.87 2.81
N ASP A 52 -11.25 10.68 2.73
CA ASP A 52 -12.18 10.32 1.69
C ASP A 52 -13.50 9.84 2.31
N GLN A 53 -14.61 10.41 1.83
CA GLN A 53 -15.96 10.07 2.26
C GLN A 53 -16.62 9.02 1.36
N GLN A 54 -16.00 8.69 0.22
CA GLN A 54 -16.52 7.69 -0.72
C GLN A 54 -16.09 6.26 -0.33
N ARG A 55 -14.83 6.07 0.05
CA ARG A 55 -14.28 4.76 0.42
C ARG A 55 -14.54 4.46 1.90
N LYS A 56 -15.03 3.27 2.19
CA LYS A 56 -15.18 2.75 3.57
C LYS A 56 -13.94 1.96 3.98
N LEU A 57 -13.43 2.23 5.18
CA LEU A 57 -12.44 1.41 5.86
C LEU A 57 -12.98 1.06 7.25
N GLU A 58 -13.61 -0.12 7.35
CA GLU A 58 -14.29 -0.57 8.57
C GLU A 58 -13.66 -1.86 9.08
N HIS A 59 -13.43 -1.94 10.39
CA HIS A 59 -12.98 -3.17 11.04
C HIS A 59 -14.20 -4.05 11.34
N LEU A 60 -14.33 -5.16 10.62
CA LEU A 60 -15.43 -6.13 10.77
C LEU A 60 -14.85 -7.52 11.05
N PRO A 61 -14.52 -7.85 12.32
CA PRO A 61 -13.90 -9.13 12.65
C PRO A 61 -14.92 -10.28 12.56
N ALA A 62 -14.57 -11.32 11.79
CA ALA A 62 -15.28 -12.59 11.79
C ALA A 62 -14.86 -13.45 12.99
N ALA A 63 -15.63 -14.49 13.32
CA ALA A 63 -15.18 -15.46 14.32
C ALA A 63 -13.84 -16.09 13.88
N ASP A 64 -12.91 -16.24 14.82
CA ASP A 64 -11.59 -16.86 14.61
C ASP A 64 -10.74 -16.21 13.49
N TYR A 65 -10.87 -14.89 13.29
CA TYR A 65 -10.11 -14.13 12.28
C TYR A 65 -8.57 -14.24 12.41
N LEU A 66 -8.07 -14.65 13.59
CA LEU A 66 -6.63 -14.89 13.82
C LEU A 66 -6.14 -16.26 13.34
N ARG A 67 -7.03 -17.18 12.95
CA ARG A 67 -6.65 -18.53 12.52
C ARG A 67 -5.57 -18.57 11.45
N PRO A 68 -5.62 -17.77 10.37
CA PRO A 68 -4.56 -17.79 9.35
C PRO A 68 -3.18 -17.41 9.92
N PHE A 69 -3.14 -16.39 10.78
CA PHE A 69 -1.92 -15.97 11.46
C PHE A 69 -1.38 -17.06 12.39
N ASN A 70 -2.25 -17.70 13.17
CA ASN A 70 -1.89 -18.82 14.05
C ASN A 70 -1.34 -20.03 13.26
N MET A 71 -1.94 -20.34 12.11
CA MET A 71 -1.45 -21.40 11.22
C MET A 71 -0.07 -21.05 10.65
N TRP A 72 0.12 -19.82 10.17
CA TRP A 72 1.42 -19.34 9.70
C TRP A 72 2.48 -19.34 10.81
N ALA A 73 2.10 -18.97 12.04
CA ALA A 73 3.01 -18.99 13.19
C ALA A 73 3.54 -20.40 13.49
N LYS A 74 2.69 -21.43 13.39
CA LYS A 74 3.03 -22.84 13.67
C LYS A 74 3.67 -23.59 12.50
N LYS A 75 3.61 -23.06 11.27
CA LYS A 75 4.22 -23.68 10.08
C LYS A 75 5.75 -23.71 10.25
N ALA A 76 6.31 -24.92 10.38
CA ALA A 76 7.74 -25.12 10.66
C ALA A 76 8.64 -24.79 9.44
N ASP A 77 8.13 -25.01 8.24
CA ASP A 77 8.82 -24.87 6.95
C ASP A 77 8.38 -23.60 6.20
N LYS A 78 8.02 -22.53 6.91
CA LYS A 78 7.64 -21.26 6.28
C LYS A 78 8.88 -20.49 5.81
N THR A 79 8.74 -19.80 4.68
CA THR A 79 9.73 -18.82 4.22
C THR A 79 9.26 -17.43 4.65
N LEU A 80 10.15 -16.66 5.28
CA LEU A 80 9.88 -15.28 5.67
C LEU A 80 10.05 -14.34 4.47
N TYR A 81 9.38 -13.19 4.53
CA TYR A 81 9.39 -12.14 3.50
C TYR A 81 10.28 -10.97 3.93
#